data_AF-A0A6F8PSM4-F1
#
_entry.id   AF-A0A6F8PSM4-F1
#
_cell.length_a   1.000
_cell.length_b   1.000
_cell.length_c   1.000
_cell.angle_alpha   90.00
_cell.angle_beta   90.00
_cell.angle_gamma   90.00
#
_symmetry.space_group_name_H-M   'P 1'
#
loop_
_entity.id
_entity.type
_entity.pdbx_description
1 polymer ?
#
loop_
_entity_poly.entity_id
_entity_poly.type
_entity_poly.pdbx_seq_one_letter_code
_entity_poly.pdbx_strand_id
1 'polypeptide(L)' 'MRIARAEQGNFGDSEPVGEGVSEMRIFIGKGYRIYYVVRGETVVLLLNGGIKSNKKQQQEDIAKAKQIFQEIGE' A
#
# COMPACT_ATOMS: atom_id res chain seq x y z
N MET A 1 6.49 3.06 -15.32
CA MET A 1 5.79 3.65 -14.15
C MET A 1 5.41 2.51 -13.21
N ARG A 2 5.62 2.58 -11.88
CA ARG A 2 5.47 1.41 -10.97
C ARG A 2 4.05 0.84 -10.94
N ILE A 3 3.04 1.72 -10.98
CA ILE A 3 1.61 1.33 -10.94
C ILE A 3 1.25 0.46 -12.14
N ALA A 4 1.69 0.81 -13.36
CA ALA A 4 1.47 0.00 -14.56
C ALA A 4 2.03 -1.43 -14.48
N ARG A 5 3.05 -1.66 -13.64
CA ARG A 5 3.56 -3.02 -13.37
C ARG A 5 2.70 -3.75 -12.34
N ALA A 6 2.19 -3.03 -11.34
CA ALA A 6 1.28 -3.58 -10.35
C ALA A 6 -0.06 -4.02 -10.96
N GLU A 7 -0.55 -3.30 -11.98
CA GLU A 7 -1.72 -3.70 -12.80
C GLU A 7 -1.51 -5.06 -13.50
N GLN A 8 -0.25 -5.42 -13.80
CA GLN A 8 0.11 -6.70 -14.40
C GLN A 8 0.45 -7.76 -13.33
N GLY A 9 0.10 -7.52 -12.06
CA GLY A 9 0.40 -8.41 -10.93
C GLY A 9 1.84 -8.33 -10.42
N ASN A 10 2.70 -7.49 -11.00
CA ASN A 10 4.07 -7.32 -10.55
C ASN A 10 4.16 -6.19 -9.52
N PHE A 11 4.02 -6.53 -8.24
CA PHE A 11 4.08 -5.61 -7.09
C PHE A 11 5.50 -5.27 -6.60
N GLY A 12 6.53 -5.90 -7.17
CA GLY A 12 7.92 -5.56 -6.89
C GLY A 12 8.29 -5.79 -5.43
N ASP A 13 8.94 -4.82 -4.79
CA ASP A 13 9.14 -4.86 -3.36
C ASP A 13 7.81 -4.57 -2.65
N SER A 14 7.17 -5.63 -2.17
CA SER A 14 5.92 -5.57 -1.43
C SER A 14 5.84 -6.60 -0.32
N GLU A 15 5.27 -6.19 0.80
CA GLU A 15 5.14 -7.00 2.02
C GLU A 15 3.73 -6.89 2.58
N PRO A 16 3.13 -7.97 3.08
CA PRO A 16 1.88 -7.89 3.83
C PRO A 16 2.11 -7.15 5.15
N VAL A 17 1.18 -6.26 5.52
CA VAL A 17 1.18 -5.52 6.80
C VAL A 17 0.04 -5.95 7.73
N GLY A 18 -0.68 -7.01 7.35
CA GLY A 18 -1.77 -7.63 8.09
C GLY A 18 -3.16 -7.12 7.68
N GLU A 19 -4.20 -7.84 8.10
CA GLU A 19 -5.62 -7.50 7.84
C GLU A 19 -5.93 -7.32 6.35
N GLY A 20 -5.33 -8.16 5.49
CA GLY A 20 -5.54 -8.11 4.03
C GLY A 20 -4.81 -6.97 3.31
N VAL A 21 -4.14 -6.07 4.05
CA VAL A 21 -3.40 -4.93 3.48
C VAL A 21 -1.95 -5.28 3.20
N SER A 22 -1.45 -4.83 2.05
CA SER A 22 -0.05 -4.92 1.65
C SER A 22 0.57 -3.54 1.46
N GLU A 23 1.85 -3.43 1.80
CA GLU A 23 2.69 -2.25 1.55
C GLU A 23 3.56 -2.52 0.32
N MET A 24 3.56 -1.58 -0.63
CA MET A 24 4.50 -1.55 -1.75
C MET A 24 5.54 -0.46 -1.54
N ARG A 25 6.81 -0.83 -1.65
CA ARG A 25 7.96 0.04 -1.38
C ARG A 25 8.57 0.50 -2.70
N ILE A 26 8.53 1.81 -2.96
CA ILE A 26 9.07 2.40 -4.18
C ILE A 26 10.28 3.25 -3.82
N PHE A 27 11.49 2.78 -4.15
CA PHE A 27 12.75 3.45 -3.86
C PHE A 27 13.10 4.50 -4.93
N ILE A 28 12.24 5.51 -5.09
CA ILE A 28 12.49 6.66 -5.95
C ILE A 28 12.52 7.91 -5.06
N GLY A 29 13.61 8.68 -5.13
CA GLY A 29 13.80 9.88 -4.31
C GLY A 29 13.77 9.56 -2.81
N LYS A 30 12.90 10.23 -2.05
CA LYS A 30 12.74 10.03 -0.60
C LYS A 30 12.10 8.69 -0.20
N GLY A 31 11.64 7.90 -1.17
CA GLY A 31 11.01 6.61 -0.97
C GLY A 31 9.51 6.73 -0.69
N TYR A 32 8.69 6.16 -1.56
CA TYR A 32 7.23 6.14 -1.41
C TYR A 32 6.75 4.81 -0.84
N ARG A 33 5.63 4.86 -0.12
CA ARG A 33 4.86 3.70 0.33
C ARG A 33 3.45 3.81 -0.21
N ILE A 34 3.02 2.76 -0.89
CA ILE A 34 1.64 2.61 -1.37
C ILE A 34 1.03 1.46 -0.61
N TYR A 35 -0.10 1.70 0.02
CA TYR A 35 -0.89 0.65 0.66
C TYR A 35 -2.00 0.22 -0.29
N TYR A 36 -2.21 -1.08 -0.41
CA TYR A 36 -3.18 -1.61 -1.34
C TYR A 36 -3.76 -2.94 -0.85
N VAL A 37 -4.88 -3.31 -1.45
CA VAL A 37 -5.48 -4.64 -1.32
C VAL A 37 -5.75 -5.22 -2.70
N VAL A 38 -5.78 -6.55 -2.80
CA VAL A 38 -6.13 -7.26 -4.03
C VAL A 38 -7.45 -7.98 -3.79
N ARG A 39 -8.47 -7.63 -4.56
CA ARG A 39 -9.81 -8.25 -4.52
C ARG A 39 -10.09 -8.91 -5.86
N GLY A 40 -9.91 -10.23 -5.92
CA GLY A 40 -9.93 -10.96 -7.18
C GLY A 40 -8.88 -10.40 -8.15
N GLU A 41 -9.33 -9.89 -9.29
CA GLU A 41 -8.46 -9.26 -10.31
C GLU A 41 -8.30 -7.74 -10.13
N THR A 42 -8.90 -7.16 -9.09
CA THR A 42 -8.87 -5.71 -8.86
C THR A 42 -7.83 -5.33 -7.81
N VAL A 43 -6.94 -4.39 -8.16
CA VAL A 43 -6.03 -3.76 -7.20
C VAL A 43 -6.67 -2.47 -6.70
N VAL A 44 -6.96 -2.41 -5.39
CA VAL A 44 -7.52 -1.22 -4.74
C VAL A 44 -6.39 -0.49 -4.03
N LEU A 45 -6.09 0.72 -4.49
CA LEU A 45 -5.10 1.60 -3.87
C LEU A 45 -5.74 2.38 -2.72
N LEU A 46 -5.15 2.27 -1.53
CA LEU A 46 -5.59 3.04 -0.37
C LEU A 46 -4.85 4.37 -0.38
N LEU A 47 -5.57 5.47 -0.60
CA LEU A 47 -5.04 6.83 -0.75
C LEU A 47 -4.53 7.45 0.57
N ASN A 48 -3.80 6.66 1.35
CA ASN A 48 -3.08 7.06 2.55
C ASN A 48 -1.56 6.80 2.42
N GLY A 49 -1.08 6.57 1.19
CA GLY A 49 0.33 6.40 0.89
C GLY A 49 1.10 7.72 0.90
N GLY A 50 2.29 7.71 1.51
CA GLY A 50 3.12 8.90 1.68
C GLY A 50 4.60 8.67 1.36
N ILE A 51 5.37 9.74 1.52
CA ILE A 51 6.84 9.67 1.54
C ILE A 51 7.25 9.14 2.91
N LYS A 52 8.19 8.19 2.96
CA LYS A 52 8.75 7.72 4.22
C LYS A 52 9.42 8.89 4.96
N SER A 53 8.80 9.38 6.03
CA SER A 53 9.40 10.38 6.91
C SER A 53 10.13 9.70 8.07
N ASN A 54 9.49 8.73 8.75
CA ASN A 54 10.04 7.99 9.88
C ASN A 54 9.25 6.68 10.12
N LYS A 55 9.70 5.84 11.07
CA LYS A 55 9.03 4.56 11.42
C LYS A 55 7.68 4.75 12.11
N LYS A 56 7.50 5.82 12.89
CA LYS A 56 6.25 6.12 13.59
C LYS A 56 5.13 6.46 12.60
N GLN A 57 5.43 7.33 11.63
CA GLN A 57 4.53 7.69 10.55
C GLN A 57 4.12 6.46 9.73
N GLN A 58 5.06 5.56 9.45
CA GLN A 58 4.74 4.30 8.76
C GLN A 58 3.69 3.48 9.52
N GLN A 59 3.80 3.38 10.85
CA GLN A 59 2.81 2.65 11.66
C GLN A 59 1.44 3.34 11.64
N GLU A 60 1.41 4.67 11.72
CA GLU A 60 0.17 5.45 11.59
C GLU A 60 -0.46 5.28 10.21
N ASP A 61 0.35 5.24 9.15
CA ASP A 61 -0.12 5.07 7.79
C ASP A 61 -0.69 3.66 7.56
N ILE A 62 -0.05 2.63 8.12
CA ILE A 62 -0.55 1.25 8.12
C ILE A 62 -1.88 1.17 8.87
N ALA A 63 -1.98 1.77 10.06
CA ALA A 63 -3.20 1.73 10.86
C ALA A 63 -4.39 2.37 10.13
N LYS A 64 -4.17 3.55 9.53
CA LYS A 64 -5.16 4.23 8.69
C LYS A 64 -5.51 3.43 7.44
N ALA A 65 -4.53 2.80 6.78
CA ALA A 65 -4.81 1.97 5.60
C ALA A 65 -5.73 0.80 5.95
N LYS A 66 -5.47 0.13 7.08
CA LYS A 66 -6.34 -0.93 7.59
C LYS A 66 -7.74 -0.42 7.92
N GLN A 67 -7.84 0.73 8.57
CA GLN A 67 -9.13 1.37 8.85
C GLN A 67 -9.91 1.65 7.56
N ILE A 68 -9.28 2.27 6.56
CA ILE A 68 -9.91 2.55 5.26
C ILE A 68 -10.35 1.24 4.59
N PHE A 69 -9.54 0.18 4.66
CA PHE A 69 -9.92 -1.11 4.10
C PHE A 69 -11.18 -1.70 4.75
N GLN A 70 -11.29 -1.60 6.08
CA GLN A 70 -12.50 -2.01 6.81
C GLN A 70 -13.73 -1.17 6.41
N GLU A 71 -13.54 0.14 6.22
CA GLU A 71 -14.63 1.07 5.83
C GLU A 71 -15.14 0.83 4.40
N ILE A 72 -14.28 0.40 3.48
CA ILE A 72 -14.66 0.10 2.08
C ILE A 72 -15.55 -1.17 2.00
N GLY A 73 -15.63 -1.97 3.08
CA GLY A 73 -16.38 -3.23 3.15
C GLY A 73 -15.73 -4.32 2.28
N GLU A 74 -15.73 -5.59 2.69
CA GLU A 74 -15.22 -6.69 1.82
C GLU A 74 -16.01 -6.82 0.51
#